data_AF-A0AAV7RML9-F1
#
_entry.id   AF-A0AAV7RML9-F1
#
_cell.length_a   1.000
_cell.length_b   1.000
_cell.length_c   1.000
_cell.angle_alpha   90.00
_cell.angle_beta   90.00
_cell.angle_gamma   90.00
#
_symmetry.space_group_name_H-M   'P 1'
#
loop_
_entity.id
_entity.type
_entity.pdbx_description
1 polymer ?
#
loop_
_entity_poly.entity_id
_entity_poly.type
_entity_poly.pdbx_seq_one_letter_code
_entity_poly.pdbx_strand_id
1 'polypeptide(L)'
;MTKPVTSASGASATQTVNPPAVVTSTATTSVARGRASAGTGHPSPLTGLGDICSEHEQLGLHVPVEVREKIWKGAYIDIFDLLVDKAENEEVRRCKECAHSRECGHGPQRRRVEESLSNWVRAFSIYQAILAERFSGLTAQLACYQNWIVGAHDEYGGTAWKEYDNEFRRIKAYKPSLAWDQIHIITWLHYTNCTQGPGQQPFHGPAGMGSGASGGTGAKKGACWDFNRRTCSRSPGTCRFKHCCSFCGQASHPEFKCFKKSRDKGAKKQD
;
A
#
# COMPACT_ATOMS: atom_id res chain seq x y z
N MET A 1 0.13 -37.81 -59.81
CA MET A 1 -0.39 -37.06 -60.97
C MET A 1 -1.39 -36.07 -60.39
N THR A 2 -1.21 -34.75 -60.36
CA THR A 2 -0.73 -33.76 -61.34
C THR A 2 -0.02 -32.59 -60.62
N LYS A 3 0.73 -31.82 -61.43
CA LYS A 3 1.75 -30.82 -61.08
C LYS A 3 1.17 -29.41 -60.77
N PRO A 4 2.01 -28.47 -60.30
CA PRO A 4 1.64 -27.20 -59.66
C PRO A 4 1.51 -26.03 -60.66
N VAL A 5 0.97 -24.89 -60.20
CA VAL A 5 1.07 -23.59 -60.89
C VAL A 5 1.51 -22.49 -59.92
N THR A 6 2.42 -21.68 -60.46
CA THR A 6 3.26 -20.62 -59.92
C THR A 6 2.62 -19.23 -59.94
N SER A 7 3.02 -18.43 -58.94
CA SER A 7 3.49 -17.02 -59.00
C SER A 7 2.60 -15.90 -59.55
N ALA A 8 2.42 -14.84 -58.75
CA ALA A 8 2.53 -13.46 -59.20
C ALA A 8 2.90 -12.51 -58.04
N SER A 9 3.96 -11.72 -58.29
CA SER A 9 4.50 -10.64 -57.46
C SER A 9 3.52 -9.49 -57.23
N GLY A 10 3.66 -8.84 -56.07
CA GLY A 10 3.19 -7.48 -55.82
C GLY A 10 4.07 -6.82 -54.77
N ALA A 11 5.11 -6.11 -55.20
CA ALA A 11 5.90 -5.23 -54.35
C ALA A 11 5.15 -3.91 -54.12
N SER A 12 5.12 -3.41 -52.88
CA SER A 12 4.91 -1.97 -52.65
C SER A 12 5.45 -1.50 -51.29
N ALA A 13 6.49 -0.69 -51.40
CA ALA A 13 6.87 0.46 -50.58
C ALA A 13 6.95 0.33 -49.05
N THR A 14 8.19 0.15 -48.59
CA THR A 14 8.70 0.52 -47.27
C THR A 14 8.50 2.02 -47.02
N GLN A 15 7.65 2.42 -46.07
CA GLN A 15 7.62 3.78 -45.54
C GLN A 15 8.60 3.89 -44.38
N THR A 16 9.73 4.55 -44.63
CA THR A 16 10.68 5.01 -43.63
C THR A 16 10.08 6.22 -42.92
N VAL A 17 9.63 6.03 -41.68
CA VAL A 17 9.18 7.14 -40.82
C VAL A 17 10.39 7.59 -39.99
N ASN A 18 10.88 8.80 -40.29
CA ASN A 18 11.98 9.43 -39.57
C ASN A 18 11.58 9.74 -38.10
N PRO A 19 12.51 9.61 -37.13
CA PRO A 19 12.24 9.99 -35.75
C PRO A 19 12.28 11.52 -35.55
N PRO A 20 11.45 12.09 -34.66
CA PRO A 20 11.50 13.51 -34.35
C PRO A 20 12.75 13.88 -33.55
N ALA A 21 13.33 15.02 -33.93
CA ALA A 21 14.58 15.55 -33.42
C ALA A 21 14.55 15.87 -31.92
N VAL A 22 15.65 15.49 -31.26
CA VAL A 22 16.00 15.83 -29.89
C VAL A 22 16.28 17.33 -29.80
N VAL A 23 15.37 18.09 -29.18
CA VAL A 23 15.64 19.48 -28.80
C VAL A 23 16.44 19.47 -27.50
N THR A 24 17.76 19.58 -27.65
CA THR A 24 18.69 19.74 -26.52
C THR A 24 18.63 21.20 -26.08
N SER A 25 17.96 21.49 -24.97
CA SER A 25 17.99 22.82 -24.36
C SER A 25 19.23 22.93 -23.46
N THR A 26 20.31 23.47 -24.00
CA THR A 26 21.47 23.92 -23.22
C THR A 26 21.13 25.27 -22.58
N ALA A 27 20.85 25.27 -21.28
CA ALA A 27 20.75 26.50 -20.49
C ALA A 27 22.16 27.01 -20.17
N THR A 28 22.63 27.98 -20.95
CA THR A 28 23.87 28.71 -20.73
C THR A 28 23.64 29.76 -19.63
N THR A 29 24.18 29.55 -18.43
CA THR A 29 24.26 30.60 -17.39
C THR A 29 25.24 31.68 -17.84
N SER A 30 24.70 32.81 -18.31
CA SER A 30 25.48 34.02 -18.57
C SER A 30 25.56 34.86 -17.28
N VAL A 31 26.79 35.08 -16.82
CA VAL A 31 27.12 35.99 -15.72
C VAL A 31 27.07 37.41 -16.27
N ALA A 32 26.02 38.16 -15.95
CA ALA A 32 25.94 39.59 -16.26
C ALA A 32 26.50 40.41 -15.09
N ARG A 33 27.64 41.08 -15.35
CA ARG A 33 28.21 42.16 -14.53
C ARG A 33 27.70 43.50 -15.03
N GLY A 34 27.41 44.41 -14.08
CA GLY A 34 27.26 45.86 -14.28
C GLY A 34 25.82 46.32 -14.10
N ARG A 35 25.51 47.50 -13.55
CA ARG A 35 26.30 48.63 -13.06
C ARG A 35 25.33 49.45 -12.18
N ALA A 36 25.85 50.06 -11.12
CA ALA A 36 25.10 50.90 -10.20
C ALA A 36 24.42 52.10 -10.89
N SER A 37 23.19 52.41 -10.46
CA SER A 37 22.60 53.75 -10.57
C SER A 37 21.80 54.06 -9.31
N ALA A 38 22.08 55.22 -8.74
CA ALA A 38 21.49 55.74 -7.52
C ALA A 38 20.09 56.34 -7.78
N GLY A 39 19.18 56.19 -6.82
CA GLY A 39 17.86 56.84 -6.89
C GLY A 39 16.88 56.41 -5.79
N THR A 40 16.92 57.14 -4.67
CA THR A 40 15.77 57.51 -3.80
C THR A 40 14.82 56.43 -3.25
N GLY A 41 15.01 56.12 -1.96
CA GLY A 41 13.97 56.32 -0.93
C GLY A 41 12.75 55.40 -0.89
N HIS A 42 12.90 54.23 -0.26
CA HIS A 42 11.87 53.62 0.60
C HIS A 42 12.56 52.58 1.53
N PRO A 43 12.38 52.62 2.86
CA PRO A 43 12.87 51.54 3.71
C PRO A 43 11.97 50.32 3.54
N SER A 44 12.40 49.36 2.71
CA SER A 44 11.83 48.01 2.69
C SER A 44 12.18 47.32 4.01
N PRO A 45 11.22 46.92 4.86
CA PRO A 45 11.50 46.27 6.12
C PRO A 45 11.65 44.77 5.91
N LEU A 46 12.61 44.33 5.10
CA LEU A 46 12.95 42.91 4.95
C LEU A 46 14.45 42.74 4.70
N THR A 47 15.28 43.37 5.53
CA THR A 47 16.72 43.13 5.57
C THR A 47 17.05 42.53 6.93
N GLY A 48 16.64 41.28 7.13
CA GLY A 48 16.76 40.63 8.44
C GLY A 48 16.47 39.13 8.46
N LEU A 49 16.50 38.45 7.32
CA LEU A 49 16.52 36.99 7.27
C LEU A 49 17.80 36.57 6.57
N GLY A 50 18.93 36.79 7.26
CA GLY A 50 20.17 36.12 6.89
C GLY A 50 19.92 34.62 6.98
N ASP A 51 20.23 33.93 5.88
CA ASP A 51 20.36 32.48 5.74
C ASP A 51 19.65 31.65 6.82
N ILE A 52 18.33 31.50 6.65
CA ILE A 52 17.71 30.26 7.10
C ILE A 52 18.19 29.21 6.08
N CYS A 53 19.40 28.69 6.26
CA CYS A 53 19.87 27.51 5.55
C CYS A 53 18.91 26.38 5.92
N SER A 54 17.89 26.20 5.09
CA SER A 54 16.97 25.08 5.17
C SER A 54 17.82 23.83 4.96
N GLU A 55 17.97 23.01 6.00
CA GLU A 55 18.57 21.68 5.90
C GLU A 55 17.68 20.86 4.96
N HIS A 56 17.96 20.94 3.65
CA HIS A 56 17.31 20.14 2.64
C HIS A 56 17.88 18.72 2.72
N GLU A 57 17.43 17.94 3.70
CA GLU A 57 17.70 16.51 3.70
C GLU A 57 16.85 15.87 2.59
N GLN A 58 17.50 15.56 1.48
CA GLN A 58 16.85 14.92 0.35
C GLN A 58 16.38 13.52 0.76
N LEU A 59 15.07 13.28 0.70
CA LEU A 59 14.46 12.02 1.06
C LEU A 59 15.11 10.87 0.29
N GLY A 60 15.63 9.87 1.02
CA GLY A 60 16.27 8.69 0.44
C GLY A 60 17.79 8.80 0.23
N LEU A 61 18.45 9.88 0.67
CA LEU A 61 19.91 10.01 0.59
C LEU A 61 20.66 8.89 1.34
N HIS A 62 20.06 8.37 2.42
CA HIS A 62 20.62 7.26 3.19
C HIS A 62 20.55 5.91 2.45
N VAL A 63 19.70 5.79 1.42
CA VAL A 63 19.49 4.55 0.67
C VAL A 63 20.69 4.27 -0.24
N PRO A 64 21.32 3.07 -0.14
CA PRO A 64 22.45 2.71 -0.99
C PRO A 64 22.14 2.78 -2.48
N VAL A 65 23.13 3.15 -3.29
CA VAL A 65 22.98 3.32 -4.75
C VAL A 65 22.46 2.04 -5.41
N GLU A 66 22.89 0.87 -4.93
CA GLU A 66 22.47 -0.43 -5.46
C GLU A 66 20.96 -0.67 -5.26
N VAL A 67 20.40 -0.18 -4.14
CA VAL A 67 18.96 -0.27 -3.87
C VAL A 67 18.21 0.75 -4.74
N ARG A 68 18.74 1.96 -4.90
CA ARG A 68 18.15 2.99 -5.78
C ARG A 68 18.11 2.52 -7.23
N GLU A 69 19.16 1.87 -7.72
CA GLU A 69 19.17 1.27 -9.06
C GLU A 69 18.11 0.19 -9.24
N LYS A 70 17.88 -0.66 -8.23
CA LYS A 70 16.80 -1.65 -8.26
C LYS A 70 15.44 -0.98 -8.38
N ILE A 71 15.21 0.11 -7.62
CA ILE A 71 13.98 0.90 -7.69
C ILE A 71 13.80 1.48 -9.10
N TRP A 72 14.83 2.11 -9.68
CA TRP A 72 14.74 2.67 -11.02
C TRP A 72 14.52 1.63 -12.11
N LYS A 73 15.07 0.43 -11.95
CA LYS A 73 14.85 -0.71 -12.85
C LYS A 73 13.46 -1.35 -12.67
N GLY A 74 12.66 -0.87 -11.71
CA GLY A 74 11.34 -1.40 -11.42
C GLY A 74 11.36 -2.75 -10.69
N ALA A 75 12.49 -3.14 -10.09
CA ALA A 75 12.56 -4.37 -9.32
C ALA A 75 11.71 -4.28 -8.05
N TYR A 76 11.10 -5.40 -7.66
CA TYR A 76 10.42 -5.49 -6.39
C TYR A 76 11.42 -5.40 -5.24
N ILE A 77 11.14 -4.50 -4.30
CA ILE A 77 11.84 -4.37 -3.02
C ILE A 77 10.82 -4.37 -1.90
N ASP A 78 11.20 -4.88 -0.72
CA ASP A 78 10.44 -4.59 0.48
C ASP A 78 10.69 -3.12 0.84
N ILE A 79 9.63 -2.31 0.89
CA ILE A 79 9.80 -0.87 1.15
C ILE A 79 10.13 -0.60 2.62
N PHE A 80 9.80 -1.49 3.56
CA PHE A 80 10.17 -1.30 4.96
C PHE A 80 11.69 -1.36 5.16
N ASP A 81 12.43 -2.04 4.28
CA ASP A 81 13.90 -2.02 4.26
C ASP A 81 14.47 -0.62 3.96
N LEU A 82 13.67 0.31 3.41
CA LEU A 82 14.08 1.69 3.17
C LEU A 82 14.11 2.55 4.44
N LEU A 83 13.55 2.06 5.54
CA LEU A 83 13.55 2.76 6.83
C LEU A 83 14.72 2.40 7.73
N VAL A 84 15.53 1.40 7.36
CA VAL A 84 16.68 0.98 8.16
C VAL A 84 17.81 2.01 8.01
N ASP A 85 18.23 2.58 9.12
CA ASP A 85 19.28 3.59 9.15
C ASP A 85 20.65 3.02 8.75
N LYS A 86 21.53 3.88 8.23
CA LYS A 86 22.92 3.50 7.89
C LYS A 86 23.64 2.88 9.09
N ALA A 87 23.47 3.44 10.29
CA ALA A 87 24.12 2.94 11.50
C ALA A 87 23.69 1.51 11.85
N GLU A 88 22.40 1.20 11.73
CA GLU A 88 21.89 -0.16 11.95
C GLU A 88 22.38 -1.12 10.86
N ASN A 89 22.54 -0.65 9.63
CA ASN A 89 23.05 -1.46 8.53
C ASN A 89 24.56 -1.77 8.69
N GLU A 90 25.35 -0.80 9.17
CA GLU A 90 26.77 -0.99 9.48
C GLU A 90 26.98 -1.90 10.71
N GLU A 91 26.15 -1.78 11.74
CA GLU A 91 26.18 -2.69 12.89
C GLU A 91 25.88 -4.13 12.47
N VAL A 92 24.92 -4.33 11.57
CA VAL A 92 24.60 -5.65 10.98
C VAL A 92 25.74 -6.17 10.12
N ARG A 93 26.41 -5.32 9.32
CA ARG A 93 27.59 -5.72 8.54
C ARG A 93 28.73 -6.16 9.45
N ARG A 94 29.04 -5.36 10.48
CA ARG A 94 30.05 -5.67 11.48
C ARG A 94 29.75 -6.97 12.21
N CYS A 95 28.50 -7.19 12.61
CA CYS A 95 28.07 -8.45 13.21
C CYS A 95 28.12 -9.65 12.24
N LYS A 96 27.92 -9.46 10.92
CA LYS A 96 28.13 -10.53 9.92
C LYS A 96 29.60 -10.90 9.78
N GLU A 97 30.52 -9.94 9.84
CA GLU A 97 31.96 -10.20 9.87
C GLU A 97 32.37 -10.90 11.18
N CYS A 98 31.78 -10.52 12.31
CA CYS A 98 32.01 -11.19 13.60
C CYS A 98 31.39 -12.60 13.66
N ALA A 99 30.30 -12.88 12.95
CA ALA A 99 29.63 -14.20 12.94
C ALA A 99 30.48 -15.33 12.36
N HIS A 100 31.60 -15.02 11.69
CA HIS A 100 32.62 -16.01 11.31
C HIS A 100 33.49 -16.45 12.50
N SER A 101 33.48 -15.73 13.61
CA SER A 101 34.01 -16.16 14.90
C SER A 101 32.92 -16.90 15.68
N ARG A 102 33.22 -18.11 16.14
CA ARG A 102 32.29 -19.00 16.88
C ARG A 102 31.84 -18.47 18.25
N GLU A 103 32.20 -17.25 18.61
CA GLU A 103 32.14 -16.72 19.97
C GLU A 103 30.97 -15.75 20.23
N CYS A 104 30.28 -15.28 19.19
CA CYS A 104 29.09 -14.45 19.31
C CYS A 104 27.80 -15.27 19.13
N GLY A 105 27.19 -15.69 20.24
CA GLY A 105 25.93 -16.45 20.26
C GLY A 105 24.69 -15.67 19.80
N HIS A 106 24.84 -14.40 19.40
CA HIS A 106 23.78 -13.57 18.87
C HIS A 106 24.17 -13.18 17.44
N GLY A 107 23.60 -13.88 16.45
CA GLY A 107 23.72 -13.46 15.05
C GLY A 107 23.17 -12.04 14.86
N PRO A 108 23.51 -11.34 13.77
CA PRO A 108 23.00 -10.01 13.47
C PRO A 108 21.48 -10.05 13.31
N GLN A 109 20.75 -9.80 14.40
CA GLN A 109 19.31 -9.67 14.36
C GLN A 109 19.00 -8.22 14.02
N ARG A 110 18.83 -7.94 12.72
CA ARG A 110 18.26 -6.68 12.25
C ARG A 110 16.99 -6.42 13.06
N ARG A 111 16.87 -5.25 13.69
CA ARG A 111 15.57 -4.79 14.19
C ARG A 111 14.63 -4.79 12.99
N ARG A 112 13.58 -5.62 13.04
CA ARG A 112 12.53 -5.57 12.02
C ARG A 112 11.73 -4.31 12.29
N VAL A 113 11.71 -3.42 11.30
CA VAL A 113 10.84 -2.26 11.31
C VAL A 113 9.40 -2.74 11.44
N GLU A 114 8.62 -2.11 12.31
CA GLU A 114 7.21 -2.44 12.47
C GLU A 114 6.46 -2.16 11.15
N GLU A 115 5.70 -3.14 10.66
CA GLU A 115 4.93 -3.03 9.42
C GLU A 115 3.59 -2.31 9.65
N SER A 116 3.65 -1.08 10.16
CA SER A 116 2.50 -0.19 10.37
C SER A 116 2.21 0.68 9.13
N LEU A 117 0.99 1.21 9.00
CA LEU A 117 0.66 2.15 7.94
C LEU A 117 1.57 3.39 7.97
N SER A 118 1.86 3.93 9.16
CA SER A 118 2.71 5.11 9.30
C SER A 118 4.13 4.86 8.79
N ASN A 119 4.69 3.68 9.10
CA ASN A 119 5.99 3.28 8.55
C ASN A 119 5.90 3.03 7.04
N TRP A 120 4.82 2.41 6.58
CA TRP A 120 4.60 2.22 5.15
C TRP A 120 4.56 3.55 4.38
N VAL A 121 3.83 4.57 4.87
CA VAL A 121 3.77 5.91 4.24
C VAL A 121 5.15 6.58 4.21
N ARG A 122 5.92 6.50 5.30
CA ARG A 122 7.29 7.03 5.36
C ARG A 122 8.20 6.33 4.35
N ALA A 123 8.17 5.00 4.32
CA ALA A 123 8.93 4.17 3.40
C ALA A 123 8.55 4.45 1.94
N PHE A 124 7.25 4.56 1.67
CA PHE A 124 6.74 4.82 0.33
C PHE A 124 7.08 6.24 -0.14
N SER A 125 7.13 7.23 0.77
CA SER A 125 7.60 8.58 0.45
C SER A 125 9.07 8.60 0.00
N ILE A 126 9.93 7.77 0.63
CA ILE A 126 11.33 7.58 0.18
C ILE A 126 11.35 6.92 -1.21
N TYR A 127 10.54 5.88 -1.41
CA TYR A 127 10.42 5.19 -2.70
C TYR A 127 9.97 6.15 -3.82
N GLN A 128 8.98 7.00 -3.55
CA GLN A 128 8.50 8.04 -4.44
C GLN A 128 9.57 9.05 -4.80
N ALA A 129 10.29 9.57 -3.81
CA ALA A 129 11.36 10.53 -4.01
C ALA A 129 12.43 9.97 -4.95
N ILE A 130 12.86 8.72 -4.73
CA ILE A 130 13.84 8.02 -5.58
C ILE A 130 13.33 7.86 -7.02
N LEU A 131 12.06 7.48 -7.20
CA LEU A 131 11.48 7.37 -8.55
C LEU A 131 11.36 8.73 -9.24
N ALA A 132 10.97 9.78 -8.51
CA ALA A 132 10.76 11.11 -9.05
C ALA A 132 12.05 11.74 -9.63
N GLU A 133 13.23 11.34 -9.13
CA GLU A 133 14.52 11.78 -9.66
C GLU A 133 14.73 11.43 -11.14
N ARG A 134 14.16 10.31 -11.61
CA ARG A 134 14.30 9.83 -12.99
C ARG A 134 13.01 9.88 -13.78
N PHE A 135 11.88 9.80 -13.08
CA PHE A 135 10.56 9.65 -13.66
C PHE A 135 9.58 10.62 -13.01
N SER A 136 9.88 11.93 -13.09
CA SER A 136 9.07 12.99 -12.48
C SER A 136 7.58 12.95 -12.88
N GLY A 137 7.28 12.47 -14.10
CA GLY A 137 5.91 12.24 -14.59
C GLY A 137 5.10 11.20 -13.80
N LEU A 138 5.74 10.34 -12.98
CA LEU A 138 5.06 9.35 -12.15
C LEU A 138 4.57 9.91 -10.80
N THR A 139 5.03 11.09 -10.40
CA THR A 139 4.80 11.64 -9.04
C THR A 139 3.32 11.69 -8.69
N ALA A 140 2.47 12.20 -9.59
CA ALA A 140 1.02 12.28 -9.36
C ALA A 140 0.39 10.88 -9.25
N GLN A 141 0.79 9.93 -10.10
CA GLN A 141 0.25 8.57 -10.06
C GLN A 141 0.64 7.83 -8.79
N LEU A 142 1.87 8.03 -8.32
CA LEU A 142 2.36 7.47 -7.07
C LEU A 142 1.64 8.07 -5.85
N ALA A 143 1.36 9.38 -5.87
CA ALA A 143 0.57 10.04 -4.83
C ALA A 143 -0.87 9.50 -4.80
N CYS A 144 -1.50 9.30 -5.96
CA CYS A 144 -2.79 8.63 -6.07
C CYS A 144 -2.70 7.23 -5.43
N TYR A 145 -1.73 6.40 -5.83
CA TYR A 145 -1.53 5.07 -5.26
C TYR A 145 -1.41 5.09 -3.73
N GLN A 146 -0.60 6.01 -3.18
CA GLN A 146 -0.45 6.18 -1.74
C GLN A 146 -1.80 6.47 -1.07
N ASN A 147 -2.58 7.39 -1.63
CA ASN A 147 -3.91 7.74 -1.11
C ASN A 147 -4.87 6.55 -1.13
N TRP A 148 -4.82 5.73 -2.19
CA TRP A 148 -5.61 4.49 -2.29
C TRP A 148 -5.25 3.49 -1.18
N ILE A 149 -3.96 3.30 -0.90
CA ILE A 149 -3.52 2.38 0.16
C ILE A 149 -3.94 2.87 1.55
N VAL A 150 -3.80 4.18 1.82
CA VAL A 150 -4.28 4.78 3.08
C VAL A 150 -5.79 4.60 3.22
N GLY A 151 -6.57 4.89 2.17
CA GLY A 151 -8.01 4.66 2.17
C GLY A 151 -8.38 3.19 2.39
N ALA A 152 -7.64 2.26 1.78
CA ALA A 152 -7.83 0.83 2.00
C ALA A 152 -7.54 0.40 3.45
N HIS A 153 -6.53 0.98 4.08
CA HIS A 153 -6.26 0.76 5.49
C HIS A 153 -7.43 1.25 6.35
N ASP A 154 -7.97 2.43 6.07
CA ASP A 154 -9.04 3.02 6.88
C ASP A 154 -10.37 2.28 6.71
N GLU A 155 -10.67 1.83 5.48
CA GLU A 155 -11.93 1.14 5.16
C GLU A 155 -11.94 -0.33 5.62
N TYR A 156 -10.85 -1.07 5.37
CA TYR A 156 -10.81 -2.52 5.62
C TYR A 156 -10.05 -2.90 6.90
N GLY A 157 -9.21 -2.00 7.43
CA GLY A 157 -8.34 -2.27 8.55
C GLY A 157 -7.38 -3.44 8.30
N GLY A 158 -6.81 -3.96 9.39
CA GLY A 158 -6.09 -5.22 9.33
C GLY A 158 -4.85 -5.20 8.44
N THR A 159 -4.63 -6.28 7.69
CA THR A 159 -3.49 -6.42 6.77
C THR A 159 -3.90 -6.40 5.29
N ALA A 160 -5.18 -6.21 4.97
CA ALA A 160 -5.70 -6.29 3.60
C ALA A 160 -4.97 -5.35 2.63
N TRP A 161 -4.84 -4.08 3.03
CA TRP A 161 -4.16 -3.02 2.31
C TRP A 161 -2.69 -3.38 2.05
N LYS A 162 -2.03 -4.01 3.02
CA LYS A 162 -0.61 -4.38 2.96
C LYS A 162 -0.37 -5.55 2.02
N GLU A 163 -1.20 -6.58 2.11
CA GLU A 163 -1.12 -7.73 1.21
C GLU A 163 -1.43 -7.32 -0.25
N TYR A 164 -2.41 -6.42 -0.44
CA TYR A 164 -2.67 -5.81 -1.74
C TYR A 164 -1.46 -5.02 -2.26
N ASP A 165 -0.87 -4.13 -1.46
CA ASP A 165 0.30 -3.34 -1.85
C ASP A 165 1.46 -4.26 -2.28
N ASN A 166 1.79 -5.25 -1.44
CA ASN A 166 2.87 -6.18 -1.72
C ASN A 166 2.66 -6.92 -3.04
N GLU A 167 1.46 -7.44 -3.26
CA GLU A 167 1.18 -8.19 -4.48
C GLU A 167 1.11 -7.29 -5.70
N PHE A 168 0.49 -6.11 -5.60
CA PHE A 168 0.48 -5.14 -6.68
C PHE A 168 1.90 -4.75 -7.10
N ARG A 169 2.80 -4.46 -6.16
CA ARG A 169 4.19 -4.08 -6.48
C ARG A 169 4.98 -5.25 -7.10
N ARG A 170 4.71 -6.50 -6.72
CA ARG A 170 5.29 -7.69 -7.40
C ARG A 170 4.79 -7.81 -8.84
N ILE A 171 3.48 -7.66 -9.05
CA ILE A 171 2.88 -7.69 -10.39
C ILE A 171 3.44 -6.54 -11.24
N LYS A 172 3.55 -5.33 -10.70
CA LYS A 172 4.12 -4.15 -11.37
C LYS A 172 5.60 -4.35 -11.74
N ALA A 173 6.38 -5.02 -10.90
CA ALA A 173 7.77 -5.38 -11.22
C ALA A 173 7.87 -6.39 -12.37
N TYR A 174 6.93 -7.34 -12.46
CA TYR A 174 6.81 -8.28 -13.58
C TYR A 174 6.22 -7.63 -14.84
N LYS A 175 5.27 -6.70 -14.68
CA LYS A 175 4.56 -6.00 -15.75
C LYS A 175 4.68 -4.47 -15.57
N PRO A 176 5.78 -3.86 -16.04
CA PRO A 176 6.04 -2.43 -15.86
C PRO A 176 5.03 -1.49 -16.50
N SER A 177 4.20 -1.98 -17.44
CA SER A 177 3.18 -1.17 -18.14
C SER A 177 1.93 -0.85 -17.31
N LEU A 178 1.74 -1.49 -16.15
CA LEU A 178 0.60 -1.18 -15.27
C LEU A 178 0.70 0.23 -14.71
N ALA A 179 -0.37 1.03 -14.74
CA ALA A 179 -0.31 2.38 -14.19
C ALA A 179 -0.38 2.35 -12.64
N TRP A 180 0.30 3.29 -11.97
CA TRP A 180 0.26 3.37 -10.50
C TRP A 180 -1.08 3.91 -9.98
N ASP A 181 -1.75 4.73 -10.77
CA ASP A 181 -3.05 5.34 -10.47
C ASP A 181 -4.25 4.42 -10.77
N GLN A 182 -4.01 3.15 -11.12
CA GLN A 182 -5.04 2.16 -11.39
C GLN A 182 -5.02 1.02 -10.38
N ILE A 183 -6.21 0.65 -9.89
CA ILE A 183 -6.38 -0.51 -9.03
C ILE A 183 -6.29 -1.79 -9.86
N HIS A 184 -5.44 -2.73 -9.44
CA HIS A 184 -5.46 -4.06 -10.03
C HIS A 184 -6.63 -4.87 -9.44
N ILE A 185 -7.76 -4.86 -10.15
CA ILE A 185 -9.07 -5.33 -9.64
C ILE A 185 -9.06 -6.77 -9.10
N ILE A 186 -8.33 -7.69 -9.73
CA ILE A 186 -8.27 -9.09 -9.30
C ILE A 186 -7.58 -9.19 -7.93
N THR A 187 -6.44 -8.53 -7.78
CA THR A 187 -5.68 -8.48 -6.52
C THR A 187 -6.47 -7.75 -5.45
N TRP A 188 -7.14 -6.65 -5.82
CA TRP A 188 -8.00 -5.89 -4.92
C TRP A 188 -9.13 -6.75 -4.35
N LEU A 189 -9.92 -7.38 -5.22
CA LEU A 189 -11.02 -8.25 -4.79
C LEU A 189 -10.54 -9.44 -3.97
N HIS A 190 -9.36 -10.00 -4.29
CA HIS A 190 -8.78 -11.08 -3.50
C HIS A 190 -8.56 -10.65 -2.05
N TYR A 191 -7.87 -9.53 -1.81
CA TYR A 191 -7.52 -9.13 -0.45
C TYR A 191 -8.66 -8.41 0.29
N THR A 192 -9.50 -7.62 -0.39
CA THR A 192 -10.62 -6.93 0.25
C THR A 192 -11.81 -7.84 0.53
N ASN A 193 -12.03 -8.91 -0.23
CA ASN A 193 -13.08 -9.89 0.08
C ASN A 193 -12.63 -10.98 1.06
N CYS A 194 -11.34 -11.33 1.09
CA CYS A 194 -10.82 -12.31 2.05
C CYS A 194 -10.62 -11.76 3.46
N THR A 195 -10.43 -10.44 3.61
CA THR A 195 -10.27 -9.79 4.92
C THR A 195 -11.59 -9.44 5.63
N GLN A 196 -12.73 -9.57 4.94
CA GLN A 196 -14.07 -9.52 5.57
C GLN A 196 -14.42 -10.80 6.37
N GLY A 197 -13.41 -11.51 6.87
CA GLY A 197 -13.60 -12.50 7.93
C GLY A 197 -13.98 -11.79 9.25
N PRO A 198 -14.87 -12.37 10.08
CA PRO A 198 -15.40 -11.70 11.25
C PRO A 198 -14.35 -11.62 12.37
N GLY A 199 -13.49 -10.59 12.33
CA GLY A 199 -12.44 -10.44 13.33
C GLY A 199 -11.60 -9.17 13.27
N GLN A 200 -11.57 -8.43 12.16
CA GLN A 200 -10.84 -7.16 12.08
C GLN A 200 -11.84 -6.03 11.86
N GLN A 201 -12.25 -5.41 12.97
CA GLN A 201 -12.89 -4.10 12.93
C GLN A 201 -11.77 -3.05 13.01
N PRO A 202 -11.87 -1.93 12.26
CA PRO A 202 -10.94 -0.82 12.37
C PRO A 202 -10.88 -0.31 13.81
N PHE A 203 -9.67 -0.11 14.31
CA PHE A 203 -9.41 0.48 15.62
C PHE A 203 -9.74 1.97 15.57
N HIS A 204 -10.94 2.33 16.03
CA HIS A 204 -11.24 3.69 16.46
C HIS A 204 -11.37 3.68 17.99
N GLY A 205 -10.41 4.27 18.69
CA GLY A 205 -10.60 4.79 20.06
C GLY A 205 -10.86 6.31 20.02
N PRO A 206 -11.24 6.96 21.14
CA PRO A 206 -11.35 6.45 22.50
C PRO A 206 -12.80 6.47 23.06
N ALA A 207 -12.93 5.93 24.27
CA ALA A 207 -14.16 5.73 25.02
C ALA A 207 -15.02 6.99 25.23
N GLY A 208 -16.34 6.83 25.16
CA GLY A 208 -17.32 7.72 25.77
C GLY A 208 -18.60 7.89 24.95
N MET A 209 -19.74 7.51 25.53
CA MET A 209 -21.12 7.81 25.09
C MET A 209 -21.46 7.43 23.64
N GLY A 210 -22.21 6.35 23.40
CA GLY A 210 -23.64 6.35 23.71
C GLY A 210 -24.45 6.51 22.43
N SER A 211 -24.92 5.36 21.92
CA SER A 211 -26.19 5.20 21.19
C SER A 211 -26.34 5.86 19.82
N GLY A 212 -26.48 5.01 18.79
CA GLY A 212 -27.00 5.46 17.50
C GLY A 212 -27.03 4.42 16.40
N ALA A 213 -27.51 3.19 16.65
CA ALA A 213 -27.90 2.29 15.56
C ALA A 213 -29.12 1.47 15.96
N SER A 214 -30.26 2.00 15.53
CA SER A 214 -31.58 1.45 15.59
C SER A 214 -31.68 0.13 14.80
N GLY A 215 -32.32 -0.87 15.40
CA GLY A 215 -33.12 -1.84 14.65
C GLY A 215 -32.46 -3.16 14.22
N GLY A 216 -32.08 -4.00 15.17
CA GLY A 216 -31.80 -5.42 14.89
C GLY A 216 -31.53 -6.20 16.16
N THR A 217 -32.54 -6.93 16.64
CA THR A 217 -32.54 -7.68 17.90
C THR A 217 -31.33 -8.61 18.05
N GLY A 218 -30.35 -8.16 18.83
CA GLY A 218 -29.62 -8.93 19.83
C GLY A 218 -28.97 -10.24 19.36
N ALA A 219 -27.99 -10.19 18.47
CA ALA A 219 -26.99 -11.24 18.43
C ALA A 219 -26.25 -11.23 19.78
N LYS A 220 -26.55 -12.18 20.68
CA LYS A 220 -25.85 -12.30 21.96
C LYS A 220 -24.35 -12.45 21.69
N LYS A 221 -23.55 -11.50 22.20
CA LYS A 221 -22.09 -11.46 22.02
C LYS A 221 -21.49 -12.85 22.37
N GLY A 222 -20.74 -13.44 21.43
CA GLY A 222 -20.04 -14.72 21.63
C GLY A 222 -20.71 -15.97 21.04
N ALA A 223 -21.87 -15.86 20.38
CA ALA A 223 -22.47 -16.97 19.62
C ALA A 223 -21.78 -17.17 18.26
N CYS A 224 -21.58 -18.43 17.84
CA CYS A 224 -21.00 -18.78 16.55
C CYS A 224 -21.94 -18.44 15.41
N TRP A 225 -21.52 -17.57 14.48
CA TRP A 225 -22.35 -17.15 13.36
C TRP A 225 -22.53 -18.24 12.30
N ASP A 226 -21.51 -19.05 12.03
CA ASP A 226 -21.59 -20.17 11.07
C ASP A 226 -22.60 -21.22 11.53
N PHE A 227 -22.58 -21.54 12.84
CA PHE A 227 -23.59 -22.37 13.47
C PHE A 227 -25.00 -21.79 13.29
N ASN A 228 -25.18 -20.48 13.52
CA ASN A 228 -26.49 -19.83 13.45
C ASN A 228 -27.04 -19.62 12.05
N ARG A 229 -26.22 -19.67 11.00
CA ARG A 229 -26.64 -19.46 9.61
C ARG A 229 -26.75 -20.75 8.81
N ARG A 230 -25.91 -21.74 9.09
CA ARG A 230 -25.80 -23.00 8.34
C ARG A 230 -25.34 -24.12 9.27
N THR A 231 -24.17 -24.69 9.02
CA THR A 231 -23.49 -25.69 9.82
C THR A 231 -22.07 -25.20 10.05
N CYS A 232 -21.60 -25.16 11.30
CA CYS A 232 -20.21 -24.84 11.58
C CYS A 232 -19.34 -26.06 11.26
N SER A 233 -18.26 -25.87 10.51
CA SER A 233 -17.28 -26.93 10.17
C SER A 233 -16.39 -27.34 11.35
N ARG A 234 -16.42 -26.57 12.45
CA ARG A 234 -15.69 -26.85 13.68
C ARG A 234 -16.59 -27.62 14.65
N SER A 235 -16.07 -28.68 15.27
CA SER A 235 -16.81 -29.44 16.27
C SER A 235 -17.18 -28.57 17.49
N PRO A 236 -18.31 -28.84 18.17
CA PRO A 236 -18.65 -28.19 19.45
C PRO A 236 -17.52 -28.47 20.47
N GLY A 237 -16.71 -27.46 20.78
CA GLY A 237 -15.51 -27.59 21.65
C GLY A 237 -14.21 -27.10 20.99
N THR A 238 -14.10 -27.16 19.67
CA THR A 238 -12.96 -26.57 18.93
C THR A 238 -13.31 -25.22 18.31
N CYS A 239 -14.59 -24.89 18.25
CA CYS A 239 -15.05 -23.55 17.87
C CYS A 239 -14.81 -22.56 19.02
N ARG A 240 -14.07 -21.48 18.74
CA ARG A 240 -13.84 -20.36 19.69
C ARG A 240 -15.14 -19.68 20.13
N PHE A 241 -16.21 -19.82 19.35
CA PHE A 241 -17.51 -19.21 19.62
C PHE A 241 -18.52 -20.26 20.08
N LYS A 242 -19.41 -19.87 20.99
CA LYS A 242 -20.41 -20.79 21.57
C LYS A 242 -21.43 -21.20 20.51
N HIS A 243 -21.67 -22.50 20.35
CA HIS A 243 -22.75 -23.02 19.50
C HIS A 243 -24.09 -22.89 20.24
N CYS A 244 -24.67 -21.69 20.19
CA CYS A 244 -25.98 -21.40 20.73
C CYS A 244 -26.77 -20.46 19.81
N CYS A 245 -28.09 -20.57 19.86
CA CYS A 245 -29.02 -19.75 19.08
C CYS A 245 -28.80 -18.25 19.37
N SER A 246 -28.50 -17.44 18.36
CA SER A 246 -28.34 -15.99 18.53
C SER A 246 -29.60 -15.29 19.04
N PHE A 247 -30.79 -15.82 18.72
CA PHE A 247 -32.08 -15.23 19.09
C PHE A 247 -32.51 -15.57 20.52
N CYS A 248 -32.51 -16.86 20.90
CA CYS A 248 -32.99 -17.28 22.23
C CYS A 248 -31.86 -17.65 23.21
N GLY A 249 -30.64 -17.91 22.73
CA GLY A 249 -29.47 -18.27 23.54
C GLY A 249 -29.34 -19.76 23.88
N GLN A 250 -30.23 -20.64 23.40
CA GLN A 250 -30.20 -22.07 23.70
C GLN A 250 -29.18 -22.82 22.83
N ALA A 251 -28.47 -23.80 23.40
CA ALA A 251 -27.44 -24.58 22.69
C ALA A 251 -28.00 -25.70 21.78
N SER A 252 -29.30 -25.99 21.86
CA SER A 252 -29.92 -27.13 21.16
C SER A 252 -30.17 -26.89 19.67
N HIS A 253 -30.21 -25.64 19.22
CA HIS A 253 -30.55 -25.31 17.84
C HIS A 253 -29.88 -24.02 17.37
N PRO A 254 -29.66 -23.87 16.05
CA PRO A 254 -29.22 -22.62 15.44
C PRO A 254 -30.38 -21.65 15.21
N GLU A 255 -30.09 -20.36 15.03
CA GLU A 255 -31.08 -19.29 14.88
C GLU A 255 -32.16 -19.56 13.83
N PHE A 256 -31.79 -20.13 12.67
CA PHE A 256 -32.75 -20.43 11.61
C PHE A 256 -33.76 -21.55 11.98
N LYS A 257 -33.47 -22.34 13.02
CA LYS A 257 -34.38 -23.35 13.58
C LYS A 257 -35.04 -22.88 14.89
N CYS A 258 -34.95 -21.59 15.21
CA CYS A 258 -35.49 -21.07 16.45
C CYS A 258 -37.01 -20.97 16.45
N PHE A 259 -37.66 -21.85 17.19
CA PHE A 259 -39.12 -21.85 17.37
C PHE A 259 -39.65 -20.52 17.95
N LYS A 260 -38.92 -19.91 18.89
CA LYS A 260 -39.29 -18.62 19.48
C LYS A 260 -39.29 -17.48 18.45
N LYS A 261 -38.39 -17.55 17.45
CA LYS A 261 -38.31 -16.59 16.34
C LYS A 261 -39.46 -16.77 15.35
N SER A 262 -39.87 -18.01 15.09
CA SER A 262 -41.01 -18.29 14.19
C SER A 262 -42.34 -17.82 14.77
N ARG A 263 -42.54 -17.92 16.10
CA ARG A 263 -43.75 -17.40 16.77
C ARG A 263 -43.83 -15.88 16.73
N ASP A 264 -42.71 -15.19 16.93
CA ASP A 264 -42.64 -13.72 16.95
C ASP A 264 -42.92 -13.09 15.57
N LYS A 265 -42.57 -13.81 14.49
CA LYS A 265 -42.93 -13.41 13.11
C LYS A 265 -44.40 -13.69 12.76
N GLY A 266 -45.01 -14.71 13.35
CA GLY A 266 -46.42 -15.02 13.15
C GLY A 266 -47.36 -14.01 13.81
N ALA A 267 -46.97 -13.46 14.97
CA ALA A 267 -47.74 -12.46 15.69
C ALA A 267 -47.78 -11.07 15.00
N LYS A 268 -46.78 -10.74 14.17
CA LYS A 268 -46.69 -9.45 13.45
C LYS A 268 -47.38 -9.42 12.09
N LYS A 269 -48.11 -10.48 11.71
CA LYS A 269 -48.71 -10.63 10.37
C LYS A 269 -50.24 -10.62 10.40
N GLN A 270 -50.85 -10.14 11.50
CA GLN A 270 -52.31 -10.11 11.71
C GLN A 270 -52.88 -8.72 12.00
N ASP A 271 -52.11 -7.66 11.76
CA ASP A 271 -52.61 -6.26 11.72
C ASP A 271 -52.50 -5.71 10.30
#